data_AF-A0A3S1FQY6-F1
#
_entry.id   AF-A0A3S1FQY6-F1
#
_cell.length_a   1.000
_cell.length_b   1.000
_cell.length_c   1.000
_cell.angle_alpha   90.00
_cell.angle_beta   90.00
_cell.angle_gamma   90.00
#
_symmetry.space_group_name_H-M   'P 1'
#
loop_
_entity.id
_entity.type
_entity.pdbx_description
1 polymer ?
#
loop_
_entity_poly.entity_id
_entity_poly.type
_entity_poly.pdbx_seq_one_letter_code
_entity_poly.pdbx_strand_id
1 'polypeptide(L)' 'MLRYILGKLALIIPTFIGITILAFGFVRILPGDPVLVLAGERGLSPERHSALMHQFGFDLPIWQQYLTYLMNVLSGDFG' A
#
# COMPACT_ATOMS: atom_id res chain seq x y z
N MET A 1 -28.02 17.99 11.43
CA MET A 1 -26.55 17.89 11.40
C MET A 1 -26.04 16.46 11.19
N LEU A 2 -26.40 15.47 12.02
CA LEU A 2 -25.89 14.08 11.87
C LEU A 2 -26.21 13.44 10.49
N ARG A 3 -27.47 13.54 10.01
CA ARG A 3 -27.85 13.05 8.66
C ARG A 3 -27.07 13.71 7.53
N TYR A 4 -26.74 15.00 7.70
CA TYR A 4 -25.95 15.75 6.72
C TYR A 4 -24.49 15.27 6.71
N ILE A 5 -23.89 15.05 7.89
CA ILE A 5 -22.53 14.51 8.03
C ILE A 5 -22.44 13.09 7.47
N LEU A 6 -23.41 12.22 7.79
CA LEU A 6 -23.46 10.85 7.25
C LEU A 6 -23.58 10.84 5.72
N GLY A 7 -24.39 11.75 5.15
CA GLY A 7 -24.48 11.90 3.69
C GLY A 7 -23.17 12.35 3.05
N LYS A 8 -22.40 13.21 3.72
CA LYS A 8 -21.07 13.62 3.26
C LYS A 8 -20.06 12.48 3.37
N LEU A 9 -20.03 11.74 4.47
CA LEU A 9 -19.16 10.59 4.66
C LEU A 9 -19.45 9.48 3.64
N ALA A 10 -20.72 9.24 3.32
CA ALA A 10 -21.11 8.28 2.29
C ALA A 10 -20.57 8.61 0.88
N LEU A 11 -20.24 9.87 0.61
CA LEU A 11 -19.59 10.29 -0.63
C LEU A 11 -18.07 10.26 -0.53
N ILE A 12 -17.52 10.68 0.62
CA ILE A 12 -16.07 10.79 0.83
C ILE A 12 -15.43 9.40 0.92
N ILE A 13 -16.01 8.49 1.69
CA ILE A 13 -15.45 7.15 1.93
C ILE A 13 -15.21 6.37 0.62
N PRO A 14 -16.19 6.19 -0.28
CA PRO A 14 -15.94 5.46 -1.52
C PRO A 14 -14.99 6.20 -2.46
N THR A 15 -15.01 7.53 -2.47
CA THR A 15 -14.05 8.33 -3.26
C THR A 15 -12.62 8.12 -2.76
N PHE A 16 -12.43 8.18 -1.44
CA PHE A 16 -11.14 7.95 -0.78
C PHE A 16 -10.63 6.54 -1.07
N ILE A 17 -11.47 5.52 -0.88
CA ILE A 17 -11.14 4.13 -1.19
C ILE A 17 -10.78 3.96 -2.68
N GLY A 18 -11.52 4.60 -3.58
CA GLY A 18 -11.22 4.58 -5.01
C GLY A 18 -9.83 5.14 -5.32
N ILE A 19 -9.50 6.30 -4.74
CA ILE A 19 -8.18 6.93 -4.91
C ILE A 19 -7.07 6.05 -4.32
N THR A 20 -7.25 5.48 -3.13
CA THR A 20 -6.23 4.63 -2.50
C THR A 20 -6.02 3.32 -3.26
N ILE A 21 -7.07 2.71 -3.81
CA ILE A 21 -6.94 1.54 -4.68
C ILE A 21 -6.17 1.89 -5.94
N LEU A 22 -6.49 3.02 -6.58
CA LEU A 22 -5.77 3.46 -7.78
C LEU A 22 -4.30 3.76 -7.49
N ALA A 23 -3.99 4.44 -6.39
CA ALA A 23 -2.62 4.73 -5.99
C ALA A 23 -1.84 3.44 -5.69
N PHE A 24 -2.42 2.54 -4.89
CA PHE A 24 -1.83 1.24 -4.56
C PHE A 24 -1.60 0.39 -5.83
N GLY A 25 -2.61 0.31 -6.70
CA GLY A 25 -2.54 -0.43 -7.96
C GLY A 25 -1.49 0.15 -8.90
N PHE A 26 -1.38 1.48 -9.00
CA PHE A 26 -0.38 2.14 -9.84
C PHE A 26 1.05 1.75 -9.44
N VAL A 27 1.34 1.71 -8.13
CA VAL A 27 2.64 1.28 -7.62
C VAL A 27 2.90 -0.20 -7.90
N ARG A 28 1.87 -1.06 -7.81
CA ARG A 28 2.03 -2.50 -8.02
C ARG A 28 2.11 -2.92 -9.49
N ILE A 29 1.61 -2.08 -10.40
CA ILE A 29 1.71 -2.29 -11.85
C ILE A 29 3.11 -1.91 -12.37
N LEU A 30 3.83 -1.03 -11.68
CA LEU A 30 5.20 -0.66 -12.07
C LEU A 30 6.06 -1.93 -12.14
N PRO A 31 6.70 -2.20 -13.29
CA PRO A 31 7.54 -3.37 -13.44
C PRO A 31 8.79 -3.21 -12.59
N GLY A 32 9.10 -4.23 -11.80
CA GLY A 32 10.27 -4.25 -10.92
C GLY A 32 9.94 -4.88 -9.58
N ASP A 33 10.96 -5.46 -8.96
CA ASP A 33 10.85 -5.93 -7.59
C ASP A 33 11.12 -4.76 -6.64
N PRO A 34 10.14 -4.35 -5.80
CA PRO A 34 10.31 -3.18 -4.94
C PRO A 34 11.48 -3.33 -3.96
N VAL A 35 11.80 -4.55 -3.51
CA VAL A 35 12.96 -4.79 -2.63
C VAL A 35 14.27 -4.69 -3.41
N LEU A 36 14.30 -5.15 -4.66
CA LEU A 36 15.49 -4.97 -5.52
C LEU A 36 15.68 -3.51 -5.93
N VAL A 37 14.60 -2.76 -6.13
CA VAL A 37 14.67 -1.31 -6.38
C VAL A 37 15.24 -0.58 -5.16
N LEU A 38 14.82 -0.96 -3.94
CA LEU A 38 15.37 -0.41 -2.69
C LEU A 38 16.83 -0.82 -2.46
N ALA A 39 17.26 -1.99 -2.94
CA ALA A 39 18.64 -2.45 -2.87
C ALA A 39 19.63 -1.57 -3.66
N GLY A 40 19.14 -0.97 -4.76
CA GLY A 40 19.97 -0.31 -5.74
C GLY A 40 21.01 -1.24 -6.38
N GLU A 41 22.12 -0.67 -6.83
CA GLU A 41 23.16 -1.39 -7.58
C GLU A 41 24.00 -2.37 -6.74
N ARG A 42 23.85 -2.37 -5.41
CA ARG A 42 24.66 -3.24 -4.53
C ARG A 42 24.28 -4.71 -4.64
N GLY A 43 23.17 -5.02 -5.32
CA GLY A 43 22.60 -6.35 -5.34
C GLY A 43 22.13 -6.77 -3.95
N LEU A 44 21.31 -7.80 -3.88
CA LEU A 44 20.77 -8.27 -2.61
C LEU A 44 20.88 -9.79 -2.58
N SER A 45 21.47 -10.34 -1.52
CA SER A 45 21.58 -11.81 -1.40
C SER A 45 20.16 -12.40 -1.33
N PRO A 46 19.95 -13.63 -1.83
CA PRO A 46 18.62 -14.26 -1.82
C PRO A 46 18.00 -14.32 -0.41
N GLU A 47 18.81 -14.54 0.60
CA GLU A 47 18.38 -14.60 2.01
C GLU A 47 17.94 -13.24 2.51
N ARG A 48 18.70 -12.19 2.16
CA ARG A 48 18.35 -10.81 2.51
C ARG A 48 17.09 -10.36 1.78
N HIS A 49 16.88 -10.85 0.56
CA HIS A 49 15.74 -10.50 -0.29
C HIS A 49 14.45 -11.06 0.29
N SER A 50 14.46 -12.35 0.61
CA SER A 50 13.32 -13.00 1.27
C SER A 50 13.00 -12.36 2.63
N ALA A 51 14.03 -12.02 3.41
CA ALA A 51 13.83 -11.33 4.69
C ALA A 51 13.17 -9.96 4.52
N LEU A 52 13.58 -9.16 3.53
CA LEU A 52 13.00 -7.85 3.26
C LEU A 52 11.59 -7.97 2.65
N MET A 53 11.34 -8.93 1.76
CA MET A 53 10.01 -9.24 1.24
C MET A 53 9.02 -9.48 2.38
N HIS A 54 9.42 -10.32 3.34
CA HIS A 54 8.60 -10.64 4.52
C HIS A 54 8.50 -9.46 5.50
N GLN A 55 9.55 -8.66 5.65
CA GLN A 55 9.54 -7.47 6.51
C GLN A 55 8.58 -6.39 5.99
N PHE A 56 8.57 -6.15 4.67
CA PHE A 56 7.66 -5.20 4.02
C PHE A 56 6.29 -5.80 3.67
N GLY A 57 6.09 -7.10 3.91
CA GLY A 57 4.84 -7.81 3.64
C GLY A 57 4.52 -7.94 2.15
N PHE A 58 5.52 -7.85 1.27
CA PHE A 58 5.33 -8.00 -0.18
C PHE A 58 5.05 -9.44 -0.62
N ASP A 59 5.28 -10.40 0.29
CA ASP A 59 4.95 -11.83 0.19
C ASP A 59 3.51 -12.15 0.62
N LEU A 60 2.80 -11.22 1.25
CA LEU A 60 1.40 -11.41 1.69
C LEU A 60 0.42 -11.36 0.51
N PRO A 61 -0.81 -11.90 0.64
CA PRO A 61 -1.87 -11.69 -0.33
C PRO A 61 -2.15 -10.21 -0.61
N ILE A 62 -2.49 -9.86 -1.85
CA ILE A 62 -2.70 -8.47 -2.30
C ILE A 62 -3.69 -7.71 -1.41
N TRP A 63 -4.76 -8.36 -0.95
CA TRP A 63 -5.74 -7.74 -0.08
C TRP A 63 -5.17 -7.38 1.30
N GLN A 64 -4.24 -8.18 1.85
CA GLN A 64 -3.54 -7.86 3.10
C GLN A 64 -2.60 -6.68 2.90
N GLN A 65 -1.84 -6.68 1.80
CA GLN A 65 -0.96 -5.56 1.44
C GLN A 65 -1.75 -4.24 1.34
N TYR A 66 -2.92 -4.28 0.69
CA TYR A 66 -3.80 -3.12 0.57
C TYR A 66 -4.35 -2.65 1.93
N LEU A 67 -4.77 -3.59 2.81
CA LEU A 67 -5.23 -3.22 4.16
C LEU A 67 -4.12 -2.58 5.00
N THR A 68 -2.90 -3.13 4.96
CA THR A 68 -1.74 -2.52 5.64
C THR A 68 -1.47 -1.12 5.10
N TYR A 69 -1.45 -0.95 3.77
CA TYR A 69 -1.31 0.37 3.15
C TYR A 69 -2.39 1.35 3.60
N LEU A 70 -3.65 0.91 3.60
CA LEU A 70 -4.78 1.75 4.03
C LEU A 70 -4.64 2.18 5.49
N MET A 71 -4.22 1.27 6.38
CA MET A 71 -4.00 1.58 7.80
C MET A 71 -2.86 2.59 8.00
N ASN A 72 -1.77 2.48 7.24
CA ASN A 72 -0.67 3.43 7.29
C ASN A 72 -1.14 4.82 6.84
N VAL A 73 -1.84 4.91 5.71
CA VAL A 73 -2.40 6.18 5.19
C VAL A 73 -3.36 6.82 6.20
N LEU A 74 -4.22 6.03 6.85
CA LEU A 74 -5.12 6.52 7.90
C LEU A 74 -4.38 6.99 9.17
N SER A 75 -3.19 6.44 9.42
CA SER A 75 -2.30 6.84 10.52
C SER A 75 -1.44 8.06 10.18
N GLY A 76 -1.54 8.59 8.95
CA GLY A 76 -0.72 9.69 8.45
C GLY A 76 0.67 9.27 7.94
N ASP A 77 0.91 7.97 7.84
CA ASP A 77 2.12 7.39 7.28
C ASP A 77 1.87 7.04 5.80
N PHE A 78 2.49 7.79 4.90
CA PHE A 78 2.34 7.61 3.45
C PHE A 78 3.46 6.78 2.82
N GLY A 79 4.32 6.17 3.66
CA GLY A 79 5.57 5.52 3.25
C GLY A 79 6.81 6.24 3.75
#